data_AF-A0A521YI46-F1
#
_entry.id   AF-A0A521YI46-F1
#
_cell.length_a   1.000
_cell.length_b   1.000
_cell.length_c   1.000
_cell.angle_alpha   90.00
_cell.angle_beta   90.00
_cell.angle_gamma   90.00
#
_symmetry.space_group_name_H-M   'P 1'
#
loop_
_entity.id
_entity.type
_entity.pdbx_description
1 polymer ?
#
loop_
_entity_poly.entity_id
_entity_poly.type
_entity_poly.pdbx_seq_one_letter_code
_entity_poly.pdbx_strand_id
1 'polypeptide(L)'
;MWPEHRDQAYLWDMLQAANEARELCHGITFEILVRDRRTLLALERLMVLLGEAARRVSEEFQRGHAEVPWRKIIGLRNVLAHEYGSIDHRRLFLAAAEETLALSQRLEALLGAA
;
A
#
# COMPACT_ATOMS: atom_id res chain seq x y z
N MET A 1 5.75 -20.82 -13.14
CA MET A 1 6.78 -21.27 -12.17
C MET A 1 6.96 -20.12 -11.19
N TRP A 2 6.38 -20.19 -9.99
CA TRP A 2 6.56 -19.14 -8.96
C TRP A 2 7.90 -19.40 -8.27
N PRO A 3 8.93 -18.57 -8.49
CA PRO A 3 10.24 -18.79 -7.91
C PRO A 3 10.28 -18.24 -6.48
N GLU A 4 11.13 -18.86 -5.66
CA GLU A 4 11.79 -18.37 -4.43
C GLU A 4 11.19 -17.10 -3.81
N HIS A 5 10.70 -17.22 -2.57
CA HIS A 5 10.16 -16.11 -1.79
C HIS A 5 11.18 -14.96 -1.67
N ARG A 6 11.09 -13.97 -2.57
CA ARG A 6 11.88 -12.73 -2.55
C ARG A 6 11.26 -11.71 -1.59
N ASP A 7 11.01 -12.14 -0.35
CA ASP A 7 10.22 -11.37 0.62
C ASP A 7 10.76 -9.95 0.79
N GLN A 8 12.08 -9.79 0.92
CA GLN A 8 12.73 -8.47 0.98
C GLN A 8 12.43 -7.57 -0.22
N ALA A 9 12.40 -8.12 -1.45
CA ALA A 9 12.07 -7.33 -2.64
C ALA A 9 10.61 -6.86 -2.60
N TYR A 10 9.69 -7.72 -2.13
CA TYR A 10 8.28 -7.33 -1.99
C TYR A 10 8.07 -6.33 -0.85
N LEU A 11 8.79 -6.44 0.27
CA LEU A 11 8.79 -5.43 1.32
C LEU A 11 9.31 -4.09 0.82
N TRP A 12 10.35 -4.10 -0.01
CA TRP A 12 10.87 -2.90 -0.66
C TRP A 12 9.82 -2.27 -1.59
N ASP A 13 9.17 -3.06 -2.45
CA ASP A 13 8.09 -2.59 -3.33
C ASP A 13 6.93 -1.98 -2.52
N MET A 14 6.56 -2.60 -1.40
CA MET A 14 5.57 -2.05 -0.47
C MET A 14 6.01 -0.70 0.10
N LEU A 15 7.27 -0.60 0.54
CA LEU A 15 7.81 0.63 1.13
C LEU A 15 7.81 1.78 0.12
N GLN A 16 8.25 1.52 -1.11
CA GLN A 16 8.24 2.53 -2.18
C GLN A 16 6.81 3.00 -2.47
N ALA A 17 5.87 2.07 -2.67
CA ALA A 17 4.47 2.42 -2.95
C ALA A 17 3.83 3.22 -1.80
N ALA A 18 4.12 2.86 -0.54
CA ALA A 18 3.62 3.58 0.63
C ALA A 18 4.20 5.01 0.72
N ASN A 19 5.50 5.17 0.46
CA ASN A 19 6.16 6.48 0.48
C ASN A 19 5.66 7.39 -0.64
N GLU A 20 5.53 6.87 -1.88
CA GLU A 20 4.99 7.64 -3.00
C GLU A 20 3.52 8.04 -2.77
N ALA A 21 2.69 7.14 -2.22
CA ALA A 21 1.29 7.45 -1.90
C ALA A 21 1.19 8.57 -0.86
N ARG A 22 2.08 8.55 0.15
CA ARG A 22 2.16 9.61 1.16
C ARG A 22 2.58 10.94 0.55
N GLU A 23 3.57 10.94 -0.34
CA GLU A 23 4.05 12.14 -1.02
C GLU A 23 2.93 12.78 -1.86
N LEU A 24 2.15 11.97 -2.59
CA LEU A 24 1.00 12.48 -3.33
C LEU A 24 -0.06 13.13 -2.43
N CYS A 25 -0.18 12.67 -1.18
CA CYS A 25 -1.13 13.23 -0.21
C CYS A 25 -0.56 14.44 0.56
N HIS A 26 0.75 14.70 0.45
CA HIS A 26 1.40 15.74 1.24
C HIS A 26 0.95 17.14 0.78
N GLY A 27 0.42 17.91 1.73
CA GLY A 27 0.01 19.30 1.49
C GLY A 27 -1.26 19.46 0.65
N ILE A 28 -1.94 18.38 0.26
CA ILE A 28 -3.23 18.44 -0.45
C ILE A 28 -4.39 18.04 0.45
N THR A 29 -5.55 18.64 0.23
CA THR A 29 -6.79 18.20 0.88
C THR A 29 -7.52 17.18 0.01
N PHE A 30 -8.48 16.47 0.60
CA PHE A 30 -9.36 15.56 -0.16
C PHE A 30 -10.06 16.27 -1.32
N GLU A 31 -10.51 17.52 -1.12
CA GLU A 31 -11.21 18.30 -2.13
C GLU A 31 -10.31 18.64 -3.33
N ILE A 32 -9.00 18.82 -3.10
CA ILE A 32 -8.00 19.00 -4.16
C ILE A 32 -7.81 17.68 -4.89
N LEU A 33 -7.62 16.58 -4.15
CA LEU A 33 -7.38 15.25 -4.72
C LEU A 33 -8.48 14.84 -5.70
N VAL A 34 -9.77 14.96 -5.33
CA VAL A 34 -10.88 14.52 -6.18
C VAL A 34 -11.10 15.40 -7.41
N ARG A 35 -10.56 16.63 -7.41
CA ARG A 35 -10.59 17.54 -8.57
C ARG A 35 -9.44 17.29 -9.54
N ASP A 36 -8.36 16.67 -9.08
CA ASP A 36 -7.25 16.25 -9.93
C ASP A 36 -7.32 14.74 -10.23
N ARG A 37 -7.94 14.43 -11.37
CA ARG A 37 -8.12 13.05 -11.83
C ARG A 37 -6.77 12.31 -12.00
N ARG A 38 -5.68 13.00 -12.35
CA ARG A 38 -4.37 12.36 -12.55
C ARG A 38 -3.80 11.90 -11.21
N THR A 39 -3.81 12.78 -10.22
CA THR A 39 -3.32 12.45 -8.88
C THR A 39 -4.18 11.37 -8.22
N LEU A 40 -5.50 11.43 -8.39
CA LEU A 40 -6.40 10.38 -7.89
C LEU A 40 -6.09 8.99 -8.50
N LEU A 41 -5.92 8.92 -9.81
CA LEU A 41 -5.57 7.67 -10.50
C LEU A 41 -4.19 7.15 -10.12
N ALA A 42 -3.21 8.04 -9.94
CA ALA A 42 -1.89 7.68 -9.45
C ALA A 42 -1.96 7.09 -8.04
N LEU A 43 -2.74 7.71 -7.15
CA LEU A 43 -2.95 7.23 -5.78
C LEU A 43 -3.62 5.85 -5.76
N GLU A 44 -4.70 5.66 -6.52
CA GLU A 44 -5.36 4.35 -6.67
C GLU A 44 -4.36 3.28 -7.13
N ARG A 45 -3.52 3.60 -8.12
CA ARG A 45 -2.52 2.66 -8.64
C ARG A 45 -1.48 2.28 -7.60
N LEU A 46 -0.95 3.24 -6.84
CA LEU A 46 0.04 2.98 -5.81
C LEU A 46 -0.52 2.07 -4.70
N MET A 47 -1.76 2.30 -4.29
CA MET A 47 -2.40 1.46 -3.27
C MET A 47 -2.69 0.03 -3.78
N VAL A 48 -2.96 -0.14 -5.08
CA VAL A 48 -3.04 -1.48 -5.71
C VAL A 48 -1.68 -2.16 -5.73
N LEU A 49 -0.60 -1.45 -6.09
CA LEU A 49 0.76 -1.99 -6.10
C LEU A 49 1.20 -2.43 -4.69
N LEU A 50 0.93 -1.60 -3.68
CA LEU A 50 1.17 -1.91 -2.27
C LEU A 50 0.51 -3.24 -1.87
N GLY A 51 -0.78 -3.42 -2.18
CA GLY A 51 -1.49 -4.65 -1.85
C GLY A 51 -1.08 -5.87 -2.66
N GLU A 52 -0.70 -5.70 -3.93
CA GLU A 52 -0.17 -6.81 -4.74
C GLU A 52 1.20 -7.27 -4.24
N ALA A 53 2.09 -6.35 -3.86
CA ALA A 53 3.37 -6.68 -3.26
C ALA A 53 3.18 -7.41 -1.92
N ALA A 54 2.29 -6.91 -1.06
CA ALA A 54 1.93 -7.57 0.20
C ALA A 54 1.42 -9.02 -0.01
N ARG A 55 0.63 -9.26 -1.06
CA ARG A 55 0.13 -10.61 -1.41
C ARG A 55 1.25 -11.57 -1.82
N ARG A 56 2.36 -11.05 -2.35
CA ARG A 56 3.49 -11.86 -2.85
C ARG A 56 4.53 -12.19 -1.79
N VAL A 57 4.54 -11.47 -0.66
CA VAL A 57 5.30 -11.87 0.53
C VAL A 57 4.84 -13.25 0.97
N SER A 58 5.77 -14.14 1.30
CA SER A 58 5.48 -15.52 1.68
C SER A 58 4.57 -15.61 2.90
N GLU A 59 3.72 -16.62 2.95
CA GLU A 59 2.86 -16.80 4.13
C GLU A 59 3.65 -17.05 5.41
N GLU A 60 4.84 -17.65 5.31
CA GLU A 60 5.74 -17.84 6.44
C GLU A 60 6.20 -16.50 7.01
N PHE A 61 6.67 -15.58 6.16
CA PHE A 61 7.06 -14.24 6.57
C PHE A 61 5.86 -13.45 7.12
N GLN A 62 4.71 -13.52 6.45
CA GLN A 62 3.49 -12.85 6.93
C GLN A 62 3.07 -13.35 8.33
N ARG A 63 3.19 -14.65 8.60
CA ARG A 63 2.91 -15.23 9.93
C ARG A 63 3.94 -14.83 10.97
N GLY A 64 5.21 -14.71 10.58
CA GLY A 64 6.30 -14.25 11.45
C GLY A 64 6.19 -12.79 11.85
N HIS A 65 5.54 -11.96 11.02
CA HIS A 65 5.46 -10.51 11.16
C HIS A 65 4.02 -10.01 11.25
N ALA A 66 3.26 -10.48 12.25
CA ALA A 66 1.85 -10.14 12.45
C ALA A 66 1.60 -8.67 12.83
N GLU A 67 2.64 -7.92 13.19
CA GLU A 67 2.61 -6.47 13.40
C GLU A 67 2.29 -5.67 12.12
N VAL A 68 2.50 -6.28 10.95
CA VAL A 68 2.07 -5.71 9.66
C VAL A 68 0.64 -6.19 9.36
N PRO A 69 -0.31 -5.29 9.03
CA PRO A 69 -1.71 -5.65 8.82
C PRO A 69 -1.95 -6.26 7.41
N TRP A 70 -1.28 -7.38 7.11
CA TRP A 70 -1.26 -8.03 5.79
C TRP A 70 -2.64 -8.18 5.14
N ARG A 71 -3.60 -8.77 5.89
CA ARG A 71 -4.95 -9.03 5.38
C ARG A 71 -5.68 -7.74 5.00
N LYS A 72 -5.47 -6.65 5.74
CA LYS A 72 -6.08 -5.35 5.46
C LYS A 72 -5.49 -4.75 4.18
N ILE A 73 -4.16 -4.79 4.04
CA ILE A 73 -3.43 -4.26 2.88
C ILE A 73 -3.79 -5.02 1.60
N ILE A 74 -3.81 -6.36 1.66
CA ILE A 74 -4.22 -7.22 0.54
C ILE A 74 -5.71 -7.00 0.21
N GLY A 75 -6.56 -6.87 1.22
CA GLY A 75 -7.98 -6.59 1.06
C GLY A 75 -8.25 -5.27 0.32
N LEU A 76 -7.47 -4.22 0.61
CA LEU A 76 -7.59 -2.93 -0.09
C LEU A 76 -7.37 -3.07 -1.60
N ARG A 77 -6.36 -3.84 -2.02
CA ARG A 77 -6.12 -4.13 -3.45
C ARG A 77 -7.33 -4.82 -4.10
N ASN A 78 -8.03 -5.69 -3.38
CA ASN A 78 -9.21 -6.36 -3.94
C ASN A 78 -10.35 -5.38 -4.20
N VAL A 79 -10.62 -4.47 -3.26
CA VAL A 79 -11.61 -3.40 -3.42
C VAL A 79 -11.24 -2.49 -4.59
N LEU A 80 -10.00 -1.99 -4.62
CA LEU A 80 -9.56 -1.07 -5.68
C LEU A 80 -9.53 -1.70 -7.08
N ALA A 81 -9.22 -3.01 -7.18
CA ALA A 81 -9.13 -3.69 -8.47
C ALA A 81 -10.49 -4.14 -9.03
N HIS A 82 -11.50 -4.40 -8.18
CA HIS A 82 -12.77 -5.01 -8.61
C HIS A 82 -13.99 -4.13 -8.37
N GLU A 83 -13.95 -3.18 -7.42
CA GLU A 83 -15.08 -2.32 -7.05
C GLU A 83 -14.91 -0.88 -7.55
N TYR A 84 -14.25 -0.70 -8.70
CA TYR A 84 -13.88 0.62 -9.26
C TYR A 84 -15.06 1.59 -9.47
N GLY A 85 -16.30 1.08 -9.55
CA GLY A 85 -17.52 1.89 -9.64
C GLY A 85 -18.04 2.43 -8.30
N SER A 86 -17.42 2.07 -7.17
CA SER A 86 -17.89 2.42 -5.81
C SER A 86 -16.76 2.64 -4.81
N ILE A 87 -15.57 3.02 -5.29
CA ILE A 87 -14.44 3.35 -4.43
C ILE A 87 -14.79 4.56 -3.57
N ASP A 88 -14.69 4.39 -2.25
CA ASP A 88 -14.73 5.49 -1.30
C ASP A 88 -13.37 6.21 -1.32
N HIS A 89 -13.25 7.22 -2.18
CA HIS A 89 -12.01 8.01 -2.33
C HIS A 89 -11.60 8.73 -1.05
N ARG A 90 -12.54 9.01 -0.14
CA ARG A 90 -12.22 9.63 1.14
C ARG A 90 -11.50 8.65 2.05
N ARG A 91 -11.98 7.40 2.11
CA ARG A 91 -11.26 6.31 2.80
C ARG A 91 -9.91 6.02 2.16
N LEU A 92 -9.81 6.03 0.83
CA LEU A 92 -8.54 5.85 0.13
C LEU A 92 -7.53 6.94 0.53
N PHE A 93 -7.96 8.20 0.53
CA PHE A 93 -7.10 9.33 0.92
C PHE A 93 -6.63 9.22 2.37
N LEU A 94 -7.52 8.91 3.30
CA LEU A 94 -7.16 8.69 4.72
C LEU A 94 -6.15 7.55 4.88
N ALA A 95 -6.40 6.41 4.22
CA ALA A 95 -5.48 5.28 4.24
C ALA A 95 -4.09 5.66 3.69
N ALA A 96 -4.06 6.41 2.59
CA ALA A 96 -2.81 6.84 1.96
C ALA A 96 -2.07 7.94 2.74
N ALA A 97 -2.78 8.82 3.45
CA ALA A 97 -2.17 9.92 4.20
C ALA A 97 -1.73 9.50 5.62
N GLU A 98 -2.50 8.64 6.28
CA GLU A 98 -2.29 8.32 7.71
C GLU A 98 -1.70 6.91 7.91
N GLU A 99 -2.24 5.89 7.22
CA GLU A 99 -1.87 4.50 7.50
C GLU A 99 -0.54 4.10 6.84
N THR A 100 -0.19 4.71 5.70
CA THR A 100 1.07 4.44 5.00
C THR A 100 2.30 4.87 5.79
N LEU A 101 2.21 5.90 6.64
CA LEU A 101 3.34 6.34 7.48
C LEU A 101 3.72 5.26 8.50
N ALA A 102 2.74 4.76 9.25
CA ALA A 102 2.99 3.71 10.22
C ALA A 102 3.40 2.40 9.53
N LEU A 103 2.93 2.16 8.30
CA LEU A 103 3.37 1.01 7.51
C LEU A 103 4.82 1.16 7.03
N SER A 104 5.21 2.33 6.51
CA SER A 104 6.57 2.56 6.00
C SER A 104 7.61 2.34 7.09
N GLN A 105 7.37 2.86 8.29
CA GLN A 105 8.25 2.68 9.45
C GLN A 105 8.43 1.21 9.83
N ARG A 106 7.36 0.41 9.78
CA ARG A 106 7.43 -1.04 10.04
C ARG A 106 8.23 -1.75 8.95
N LEU A 107 7.99 -1.42 7.68
CA LEU A 107 8.70 -2.02 6.56
C LEU A 107 10.20 -1.68 6.58
N GLU A 108 10.55 -0.43 6.91
CA GLU A 108 11.96 -0.01 7.10
C GLU A 108 12.64 -0.81 8.21
N ALA A 109 11.96 -1.02 9.35
CA ALA A 109 12.49 -1.83 10.44
C ALA A 109 12.72 -3.29 10.00
N LEU A 110 11.80 -3.87 9.24
CA LEU A 110 11.93 -5.25 8.71
C LEU A 110 13.05 -5.39 7.67
N LEU A 111 13.27 -4.36 6.85
CA LEU A 111 14.32 -4.33 5.85
C LEU A 111 15.72 -4.06 6.45
N GLY A 112 15.79 -3.30 7.55
CA GLY A 112 17.04 -2.99 8.25
C GLY A 112 17.45 -4.04 9.29
N ALA A 113 16.54 -4.93 9.70
CA ALA A 113 16.83 -6.03 10.62
C ALA A 113 17.39 -7.29 9.94
N ALA A 114 17.54 -7.26 8.61
CA ALA A 114 17.98 -8.38 7.78
C ALA A 114 19.46 -8.36 7.43
#